data_AF-A0A6N2S0I3-F1
#
_entry.id   AF-A0A6N2S0I3-F1
#
_cell.length_a   1.000
_cell.length_b   1.000
_cell.length_c   1.000
_cell.angle_alpha   90.00
_cell.angle_beta   90.00
_cell.angle_gamma   90.00
#
_symmetry.space_group_name_H-M   'P 1'
#
loop_
_entity.id
_entity.type
_entity.pdbx_description
1 polymer ?
#
loop_
_entity_poly.entity_id
_entity_poly.type
_entity_poly.pdbx_seq_one_letter_code
_entity_poly.pdbx_strand_id
1 'polypeptide(L)'
;MLVNGDLLFHESLWNSFRGANTSATDGTAFNFDPLFEPMRQYIQASDIAVCNFETPIAQRGGPYSAYPIINIPPEVADAARNVGYNACTHATNHSWDQGSDGIARLWGTLEADGIAQTGSYKTEEDSLKPLVIDSPTGGGKLGLVAGTVSINGMTADHDWQIDRLREQGDPHHDSDIQRPSHRHLLDRGQGCSSAPAHIGCDLCDGCRPECCQGVEHYPRTGAANRTVNFPPQF
;
A
#
# COMPACT_ATOMS: atom_id res chain seq x y z
N MET A 1 4.93 -1.91 15.49
CA MET A 1 4.39 -1.72 14.14
C MET A 1 5.01 -0.49 13.52
N LEU A 2 5.31 -0.53 12.23
CA LEU A 2 5.71 0.62 11.41
C LEU A 2 4.76 0.71 10.21
N VAL A 3 4.37 1.93 9.86
CA VAL A 3 3.62 2.21 8.64
C VAL A 3 4.37 3.33 7.92
N ASN A 4 4.68 3.15 6.64
CA ASN A 4 5.27 4.20 5.82
C ASN A 4 4.20 4.83 4.91
N GLY A 5 4.44 6.08 4.52
CA GLY A 5 3.66 6.73 3.47
C GLY A 5 4.07 6.24 2.08
N ASP A 6 3.81 7.06 1.09
CA ASP A 6 3.82 6.63 -0.31
C ASP A 6 5.19 6.18 -0.80
N LEU A 7 5.24 4.96 -1.33
CA LEU A 7 6.26 4.51 -2.26
C LEU A 7 5.93 5.06 -3.64
N LEU A 8 6.21 6.35 -3.83
CA LEU A 8 5.99 7.12 -5.05
C LEU A 8 7.31 7.44 -5.74
N PHE A 9 7.44 7.04 -7.01
CA PHE A 9 8.68 7.19 -7.77
C PHE A 9 8.46 8.01 -9.03
N HIS A 10 8.80 9.30 -8.94
CA HIS A 10 8.94 10.13 -10.13
C HIS A 10 10.15 9.71 -10.96
N GLU A 11 10.12 10.00 -12.26
CA GLU A 11 11.17 9.59 -13.19
C GLU A 11 12.57 10.08 -12.79
N SER A 12 12.68 11.31 -12.28
CA SER A 12 13.94 11.86 -11.78
C SER A 12 14.52 11.01 -10.64
N LEU A 13 13.67 10.51 -9.75
CA LEU A 13 14.08 9.66 -8.64
C LEU A 13 14.56 8.30 -9.14
N TRP A 14 13.73 7.56 -9.89
CA TRP A 14 14.12 6.21 -10.33
C TRP A 14 15.33 6.22 -11.26
N ASN A 15 15.57 7.33 -11.99
CA ASN A 15 16.70 7.43 -12.92
C ASN A 15 18.03 7.49 -12.18
N SER A 16 18.02 7.87 -10.91
CA SER A 16 19.20 7.87 -10.03
C SER A 16 19.62 6.45 -9.62
N PHE A 17 18.76 5.45 -9.84
CA PHE A 17 18.95 4.06 -9.45
C PHE A 17 19.08 3.10 -10.64
N ARG A 18 19.23 3.62 -11.86
CA ARG A 18 19.36 2.79 -13.08
C ARG A 18 20.66 1.99 -13.09
N GLY A 19 20.57 0.74 -13.54
CA GLY A 19 21.71 -0.08 -13.91
C GLY A 19 22.28 0.30 -15.27
N ALA A 20 23.23 -0.50 -15.76
CA ALA A 20 23.88 -0.27 -17.05
C ALA A 20 22.94 -0.48 -18.26
N ASN A 21 21.90 -1.31 -18.10
CA ASN A 21 20.92 -1.62 -19.13
C ASN A 21 19.51 -1.58 -18.53
N THR A 22 18.76 -0.51 -18.76
CA THR A 22 17.39 -0.34 -18.23
C THR A 22 16.36 -1.28 -18.86
N SER A 23 16.70 -1.96 -19.96
CA SER A 23 15.89 -3.00 -20.59
C SER A 23 16.23 -4.41 -20.11
N ALA A 24 17.15 -4.57 -19.14
CA ALA A 24 17.46 -5.86 -18.56
C ALA A 24 16.24 -6.45 -17.84
N THR A 25 16.05 -7.76 -17.96
CA THR A 25 14.91 -8.48 -17.35
C THR A 25 15.30 -9.37 -16.18
N ASP A 26 16.59 -9.42 -15.83
CA ASP A 26 17.19 -10.24 -14.78
C ASP A 26 17.25 -9.52 -13.41
N GLY A 27 16.57 -8.39 -13.28
CA GLY A 27 16.57 -7.55 -12.07
C GLY A 27 17.74 -6.58 -11.95
N THR A 28 18.62 -6.50 -12.97
CA THR A 28 19.75 -5.55 -12.95
C THR A 28 19.43 -4.19 -13.59
N ALA A 29 18.20 -4.00 -14.11
CA ALA A 29 17.79 -2.77 -14.77
C ALA A 29 17.80 -1.57 -13.82
N PHE A 30 17.46 -1.78 -12.55
CA PHE A 30 17.47 -0.77 -11.49
C PHE A 30 17.92 -1.41 -10.16
N ASN A 31 18.49 -0.61 -9.26
CA ASN A 31 18.80 -1.05 -7.90
C ASN A 31 18.38 0.03 -6.89
N PHE A 32 17.26 -0.20 -6.22
CA PHE A 32 16.71 0.70 -5.22
C PHE A 32 17.16 0.40 -3.78
N ASP A 33 17.96 -0.64 -3.55
CA ASP A 33 18.43 -0.98 -2.19
C ASP A 33 19.05 0.23 -1.45
N PRO A 34 19.91 1.06 -2.08
CA PRO A 34 20.48 2.22 -1.39
C PRO A 34 19.45 3.27 -0.95
N LEU A 35 18.30 3.37 -1.64
CA LEU A 35 17.22 4.28 -1.27
C LEU A 35 16.52 3.81 0.01
N PHE A 36 16.31 2.51 0.15
CA PHE A 36 15.60 1.92 1.28
C PHE A 36 16.50 1.62 2.47
N GLU A 37 17.82 1.44 2.26
CA GLU A 37 18.77 1.04 3.30
C GLU A 37 18.71 1.89 4.59
N PRO A 38 18.60 3.24 4.53
CA PRO A 38 18.47 4.04 5.76
C PRO A 38 17.25 3.67 6.62
N MET A 39 16.18 3.16 6.01
CA MET A 39 14.94 2.76 6.69
C MET A 39 15.03 1.36 7.31
N ARG A 40 15.96 0.50 6.87
CA ARG A 40 16.06 -0.91 7.27
C ARG A 40 16.01 -1.10 8.78
N GLN A 41 16.73 -0.27 9.54
CA GLN A 41 16.78 -0.37 10.99
C GLN A 41 15.41 -0.19 11.66
N TYR A 42 14.56 0.70 11.12
CA TYR A 42 13.23 0.97 11.66
C TYR A 42 12.24 -0.13 11.27
N ILE A 43 12.36 -0.62 10.04
CA ILE A 43 11.55 -1.73 9.51
C ILE A 43 11.84 -3.00 10.31
N GLN A 44 13.11 -3.37 10.49
CA GLN A 44 13.53 -4.57 11.23
C GLN A 44 13.28 -4.48 12.73
N ALA A 45 13.25 -3.26 13.31
CA ALA A 45 12.86 -3.07 14.70
C ALA A 45 11.34 -3.18 14.92
N SER A 46 10.55 -3.24 13.85
CA SER A 46 9.10 -3.36 13.91
C SER A 46 8.66 -4.82 13.80
N ASP A 47 7.64 -5.19 14.57
CA ASP A 47 7.03 -6.52 14.48
C ASP A 47 6.28 -6.74 13.15
N ILE A 48 5.59 -5.69 12.68
CA ILE A 48 4.95 -5.63 11.37
C ILE A 48 5.27 -4.26 10.76
N ALA A 49 5.81 -4.26 9.54
CA ALA A 49 6.02 -3.10 8.70
C ALA A 49 5.05 -3.13 7.51
N VAL A 50 4.24 -2.09 7.38
CA VAL A 50 3.29 -1.90 6.26
C VAL A 50 3.75 -0.75 5.40
N CYS A 51 3.68 -0.91 4.08
CA CYS A 51 3.93 0.16 3.13
C CYS A 51 2.67 0.72 2.47
N ASN A 52 2.67 1.94 1.94
CA ASN A 52 1.71 2.34 0.91
C ASN A 52 2.37 2.30 -0.47
N PHE A 53 2.03 1.32 -1.30
CA PHE A 53 2.62 1.18 -2.62
C PHE A 53 1.80 2.03 -3.59
N GLU A 54 2.14 3.30 -3.81
CA GLU A 54 1.21 4.21 -4.48
C GLU A 54 0.97 3.88 -5.96
N THR A 55 2.02 3.49 -6.66
CA THR A 55 2.01 3.41 -8.13
C THR A 55 2.08 1.97 -8.63
N PRO A 56 1.49 1.65 -9.79
CA PRO A 56 1.68 0.35 -10.42
C PRO A 56 3.10 0.18 -10.94
N ILE A 57 3.48 -1.07 -11.13
CA ILE A 57 4.80 -1.48 -11.63
C ILE A 57 4.71 -2.06 -13.05
N ALA A 58 5.78 -1.82 -13.81
CA ALA A 58 5.98 -2.40 -15.12
C ALA A 58 6.41 -3.87 -15.00
N GLN A 59 6.40 -4.58 -16.12
CA GLN A 59 7.20 -5.79 -16.24
C GLN A 59 8.70 -5.45 -16.21
N ARG A 60 9.55 -6.40 -15.82
CA ARG A 60 11.01 -6.20 -15.88
C ARG A 60 11.42 -5.85 -17.31
N GLY A 61 12.31 -4.87 -17.46
CA GLY A 61 12.72 -4.33 -18.75
C GLY A 61 11.76 -3.29 -19.35
N GLY A 62 10.64 -2.97 -18.68
CA GLY A 62 9.70 -1.93 -19.09
C GLY A 62 8.62 -2.40 -20.08
N PRO A 63 7.86 -1.48 -20.71
CA PRO A 63 8.09 -0.04 -20.73
C PRO A 63 7.78 0.64 -19.39
N TYR A 64 8.59 1.63 -19.03
CA TYR A 64 8.34 2.51 -17.88
C TYR A 64 7.69 3.80 -18.35
N SER A 65 6.80 4.36 -17.55
CA SER A 65 6.14 5.64 -17.86
C SER A 65 6.01 6.51 -16.61
N ALA A 66 6.36 7.78 -16.73
CA ALA A 66 6.23 8.76 -15.67
C ALA A 66 4.79 9.33 -15.62
N TYR A 67 4.59 10.33 -14.77
CA TYR A 67 3.36 11.14 -14.75
C TYR A 67 2.96 11.60 -16.16
N PRO A 68 1.66 11.60 -16.53
CA PRO A 68 0.48 11.41 -15.67
C PRO A 68 0.01 9.98 -15.46
N ILE A 69 0.51 9.03 -16.27
CA ILE A 69 0.09 7.62 -16.22
C ILE A 69 1.32 6.77 -15.91
N ILE A 70 1.50 6.50 -14.62
CA ILE A 70 2.72 5.95 -14.04
C ILE A 70 2.81 4.44 -14.27
N ASN A 71 4.01 3.94 -14.54
CA ASN A 71 4.38 2.53 -14.57
C ASN A 71 5.85 2.41 -14.14
N ILE A 72 6.09 2.20 -12.84
CA ILE A 72 7.45 2.28 -12.27
C ILE A 72 8.27 0.99 -12.51
N PRO A 73 9.61 1.04 -12.44
CA PRO A 73 10.42 -0.17 -12.45
C PRO A 73 10.05 -1.15 -11.32
N PRO A 74 9.84 -2.44 -11.60
CA PRO A 74 9.42 -3.42 -10.59
C PRO A 74 10.49 -3.70 -9.52
N GLU A 75 11.76 -3.36 -9.76
CA GLU A 75 12.86 -3.52 -8.79
C GLU A 75 12.65 -2.71 -7.49
N VAL A 76 11.68 -1.78 -7.46
CA VAL A 76 11.23 -1.16 -6.21
C VAL A 76 10.66 -2.20 -5.24
N ALA A 77 9.91 -3.20 -5.74
CA ALA A 77 9.39 -4.28 -4.92
C ALA A 77 10.50 -5.16 -4.35
N ASP A 78 11.56 -5.42 -5.14
CA ASP A 78 12.76 -6.12 -4.68
C ASP A 78 13.39 -5.40 -3.48
N ALA A 79 13.54 -4.06 -3.55
CA ALA A 79 14.09 -3.27 -2.46
C ALA A 79 13.18 -3.26 -1.21
N ALA A 80 11.86 -3.16 -1.41
CA ALA A 80 10.88 -3.24 -0.32
C ALA A 80 10.95 -4.59 0.41
N ARG A 81 11.05 -5.69 -0.35
CA ARG A 81 11.29 -7.04 0.19
C ARG A 81 12.61 -7.09 0.95
N ASN A 82 13.68 -6.56 0.36
CA ASN A 82 15.02 -6.65 0.93
C ASN A 82 15.12 -5.95 2.29
N VAL A 83 14.40 -4.84 2.51
CA VAL A 83 14.37 -4.20 3.83
C VAL A 83 13.39 -4.82 4.82
N GLY A 84 12.44 -5.63 4.35
CA GLY A 84 11.60 -6.48 5.20
C GLY A 84 10.19 -5.97 5.44
N TYR A 85 9.57 -5.28 4.47
CA TYR A 85 8.13 -5.00 4.55
C TYR A 85 7.33 -6.30 4.59
N ASN A 86 6.29 -6.34 5.42
CA ASN A 86 5.40 -7.51 5.55
C ASN A 86 4.18 -7.40 4.63
N ALA A 87 3.69 -6.17 4.43
CA ALA A 87 2.54 -5.91 3.60
C ALA A 87 2.57 -4.51 3.00
N CYS A 88 1.77 -4.28 1.98
CA CYS A 88 1.52 -2.96 1.42
C CYS A 88 0.05 -2.71 1.12
N THR A 89 -0.40 -1.46 1.24
CA THR A 89 -1.67 -1.00 0.71
C THR A 89 -1.52 -0.54 -0.73
N HIS A 90 -2.58 -0.66 -1.54
CA HIS A 90 -2.67 -0.12 -2.89
C HIS A 90 -4.08 0.41 -3.18
N ALA A 91 -4.46 1.48 -2.48
CA ALA A 91 -5.64 2.27 -2.80
C ALA A 91 -5.24 3.73 -2.76
N THR A 92 -4.83 4.25 -3.91
CA THR A 92 -4.31 5.61 -4.09
C THR A 92 -4.92 6.25 -5.33
N ASN A 93 -4.60 7.52 -5.57
CA ASN A 93 -4.96 8.18 -6.80
C ASN A 93 -4.28 7.59 -8.05
N HIS A 94 -3.14 6.91 -7.90
CA HIS A 94 -2.41 6.26 -8.99
C HIS A 94 -2.69 4.76 -9.13
N SER A 95 -3.54 4.17 -8.29
CA SER A 95 -3.83 2.72 -8.33
C SER A 95 -4.43 2.21 -9.64
N TRP A 96 -4.97 3.09 -10.48
CA TRP A 96 -5.60 2.73 -11.75
C TRP A 96 -4.77 3.08 -13.00
N ASP A 97 -3.58 3.66 -12.85
CA ASP A 97 -2.80 4.18 -14.00
C ASP A 97 -2.55 3.14 -15.09
N GLN A 98 -2.36 1.88 -14.72
CA GLN A 98 -2.13 0.77 -15.64
C GLN A 98 -3.33 -0.19 -15.74
N GLY A 99 -4.48 0.23 -15.23
CA GLY A 99 -5.74 -0.53 -15.20
C GLY A 99 -5.61 -1.90 -14.54
N SER A 100 -6.52 -2.79 -14.91
CA SER A 100 -6.61 -4.17 -14.45
C SER A 100 -5.29 -4.94 -14.56
N ASP A 101 -4.55 -4.77 -15.67
CA ASP A 101 -3.26 -5.45 -15.89
C ASP A 101 -2.17 -4.95 -14.94
N GLY A 102 -2.19 -3.65 -14.62
CA GLY A 102 -1.30 -3.04 -13.63
C GLY A 102 -1.50 -3.59 -12.23
N ILE A 103 -2.76 -3.63 -11.78
CA ILE A 103 -3.13 -4.23 -10.50
C ILE A 103 -2.70 -5.70 -10.46
N ALA A 104 -2.96 -6.47 -11.51
CA ALA A 104 -2.58 -7.87 -11.57
C ALA A 104 -1.06 -8.08 -11.52
N ARG A 105 -0.28 -7.24 -12.21
CA ARG A 105 1.19 -7.29 -12.15
C ARG A 105 1.73 -6.95 -10.77
N LEU A 106 1.24 -5.86 -10.16
CA LEU A 106 1.64 -5.49 -8.81
C LEU A 106 1.33 -6.65 -7.85
N TRP A 107 0.14 -7.23 -7.99
CA TRP A 107 -0.27 -8.36 -7.17
C TRP A 107 0.70 -9.53 -7.24
N GLY A 108 0.97 -10.01 -8.46
CA GLY A 108 1.88 -11.14 -8.66
C GLY A 108 3.30 -10.88 -8.20
N THR A 109 3.77 -9.63 -8.30
CA THR A 109 5.13 -9.26 -7.89
C THR A 109 5.26 -9.24 -6.36
N LEU A 110 4.36 -8.53 -5.67
CA LEU A 110 4.38 -8.49 -4.20
C LEU A 110 4.15 -9.89 -3.59
N GLU A 111 3.27 -10.69 -4.19
CA GLU A 111 3.04 -12.08 -3.77
C GLU A 111 4.30 -12.94 -3.93
N ALA A 112 5.01 -12.82 -5.05
CA ALA A 112 6.28 -13.52 -5.28
C ALA A 112 7.38 -13.09 -4.28
N ASP A 113 7.31 -11.84 -3.83
CA ASP A 113 8.23 -11.27 -2.84
C ASP A 113 7.84 -11.57 -1.38
N GLY A 114 6.69 -12.20 -1.15
CA GLY A 114 6.17 -12.50 0.18
C GLY A 114 5.61 -11.27 0.91
N ILE A 115 5.28 -10.21 0.18
CA ILE A 115 4.65 -8.98 0.68
C ILE A 115 3.14 -9.13 0.47
N ALA A 116 2.37 -9.17 1.55
CA ALA A 116 0.92 -9.22 1.45
C ALA A 116 0.34 -7.88 0.98
N GLN A 117 -0.87 -7.84 0.41
CA GLN A 117 -1.44 -6.58 -0.06
C GLN A 117 -2.97 -6.51 0.02
N THR A 118 -3.49 -5.27 0.06
CA THR A 118 -4.92 -4.95 0.07
C THR A 118 -5.15 -3.57 -0.52
N GLY A 119 -6.38 -3.23 -0.90
CA GLY A 119 -6.73 -1.91 -1.44
C GLY A 119 -6.99 -1.92 -2.94
N SER A 120 -6.43 -2.87 -3.67
CA SER A 120 -6.78 -3.18 -5.05
C SER A 120 -6.78 -4.70 -5.27
N TYR A 121 -7.52 -5.17 -6.28
CA TYR A 121 -7.81 -6.60 -6.39
C TYR A 121 -7.81 -7.12 -7.83
N LYS A 122 -7.28 -8.34 -8.01
CA LYS A 122 -7.32 -9.09 -9.28
C LYS A 122 -8.71 -9.66 -9.57
N THR A 123 -9.48 -9.97 -8.51
CA THR A 123 -10.79 -10.59 -8.60
C THR A 123 -11.74 -10.00 -7.57
N GLU A 124 -13.05 -10.06 -7.85
CA GLU A 124 -14.09 -9.65 -6.89
C GLU A 124 -14.02 -10.48 -5.61
N GLU A 125 -13.72 -11.77 -5.71
CA GLU A 125 -13.59 -12.65 -4.54
C GLU A 125 -12.47 -12.18 -3.59
N ASP A 126 -11.35 -11.68 -4.14
CA ASP A 126 -10.26 -11.14 -3.35
C ASP A 126 -10.66 -9.84 -2.65
N SER A 127 -11.48 -8.98 -3.27
CA SER A 127 -11.97 -7.72 -2.66
C SER A 127 -12.87 -7.92 -1.43
N LEU A 128 -13.45 -9.12 -1.29
CA LEU A 128 -14.32 -9.47 -0.18
C LEU A 128 -13.54 -10.02 1.02
N LYS A 129 -12.25 -10.33 0.85
CA LYS A 129 -11.40 -10.92 1.89
C LYS A 129 -10.61 -9.83 2.60
N PRO A 130 -10.76 -9.67 3.92
CA PRO A 130 -9.88 -8.78 4.66
C PRO A 130 -8.46 -9.31 4.72
N LEU A 131 -7.49 -8.43 4.52
CA LEU A 131 -6.10 -8.74 4.83
C LEU A 131 -5.90 -8.76 6.34
N VAL A 132 -5.50 -9.91 6.86
CA VAL A 132 -5.13 -10.11 8.27
C VAL A 132 -3.71 -10.65 8.33
N ILE A 133 -2.82 -9.93 9.03
CA ILE A 133 -1.42 -10.27 9.18
C ILE A 133 -1.21 -10.78 10.61
N ASP A 134 -0.64 -11.98 10.74
CA ASP A 134 -0.20 -12.50 12.03
C ASP A 134 1.12 -11.85 12.45
N SER A 135 1.20 -11.41 13.71
CA SER A 135 2.44 -10.90 14.30
C SER A 135 3.51 -12.00 14.32
N PRO A 136 4.67 -11.79 13.67
CA PRO A 136 5.78 -12.73 13.71
C PRO A 136 6.31 -13.01 15.13
N THR A 137 6.19 -12.05 16.04
CA THR A 137 6.63 -12.20 17.44
C THR A 137 5.52 -12.67 18.40
N GLY A 138 4.32 -12.98 17.89
CA GLY A 138 3.19 -13.44 18.71
C GLY A 138 2.41 -12.31 19.42
N GLY A 139 2.59 -11.06 19.00
CA GLY A 139 1.92 -9.87 19.51
C GLY A 139 0.43 -9.74 19.17
N GLY A 140 -0.12 -10.62 18.32
CA GLY A 140 -1.52 -10.63 17.92
C GLY A 140 -1.71 -10.72 16.41
N LYS A 141 -2.83 -10.17 15.92
CA LYS A 141 -3.17 -10.06 14.49
C LYS A 141 -3.42 -8.60 14.15
N LEU A 142 -2.99 -8.17 12.96
CA LEU A 142 -3.28 -6.86 12.38
C LEU A 142 -4.29 -7.01 11.25
N GLY A 143 -5.42 -6.29 11.34
CA GLY A 143 -6.33 -6.12 10.22
C GLY A 143 -5.93 -4.90 9.41
N LEU A 144 -5.72 -5.05 8.10
CA LEU A 144 -5.32 -3.95 7.23
C LEU A 144 -6.46 -3.61 6.26
N VAL A 145 -6.86 -2.35 6.26
CA VAL A 145 -7.83 -1.76 5.32
C VAL A 145 -7.19 -0.61 4.59
N ALA A 146 -7.60 -0.38 3.35
CA ALA A 146 -7.14 0.75 2.56
C ALA A 146 -8.34 1.36 1.84
N GLY A 147 -8.21 2.61 1.41
CA GLY A 147 -9.23 3.27 0.64
C GLY A 147 -8.72 4.57 0.04
N THR A 148 -9.22 4.92 -1.14
CA THR A 148 -8.89 6.19 -1.79
C THR A 148 -10.12 6.98 -2.19
N VAL A 149 -10.06 8.30 -2.01
CA VAL A 149 -11.09 9.24 -2.44
C VAL A 149 -11.04 9.49 -3.95
N SER A 150 -9.89 9.26 -4.60
CA SER A 150 -9.64 9.64 -6.01
C SER A 150 -8.83 8.57 -6.74
N ILE A 151 -9.06 8.42 -8.04
CA ILE A 151 -8.18 7.70 -8.99
C ILE A 151 -7.87 8.63 -10.16
N ASN A 152 -7.56 9.89 -9.86
CA ASN A 152 -7.25 10.96 -10.83
C ASN A 152 -8.32 11.15 -11.92
N GLY A 153 -9.60 11.05 -11.55
CA GLY A 153 -10.73 11.20 -12.47
C GLY A 153 -10.94 10.03 -13.44
N MET A 154 -10.20 8.93 -13.27
CA MET A 154 -10.39 7.69 -14.02
C MET A 154 -11.58 6.89 -13.45
N THR A 155 -11.98 5.85 -14.16
CA THR A 155 -13.04 4.92 -13.74
C THR A 155 -12.50 3.50 -13.87
N ALA A 156 -12.58 2.74 -12.78
CA ALA A 156 -12.25 1.32 -12.80
C ALA A 156 -13.27 0.55 -13.63
N ASP A 157 -12.88 -0.59 -14.21
CA ASP A 157 -13.79 -1.44 -14.98
C ASP A 157 -14.93 -1.97 -14.09
N HIS A 158 -14.61 -2.22 -12.82
CA HIS A 158 -15.53 -2.62 -11.77
C HIS A 158 -15.20 -1.95 -10.44
N ASP A 159 -16.25 -1.58 -9.69
CA ASP A 159 -16.13 -0.92 -8.38
C ASP A 159 -15.29 -1.73 -7.38
N TRP A 160 -15.29 -3.06 -7.45
CA TRP A 160 -14.55 -3.92 -6.53
C TRP A 160 -13.03 -3.89 -6.73
N GLN A 161 -12.51 -3.35 -7.84
CA GLN A 161 -11.09 -3.42 -8.17
C GLN A 161 -10.20 -2.54 -7.31
N ILE A 162 -10.74 -1.44 -6.78
CA ILE A 162 -10.04 -0.52 -5.88
C ILE A 162 -10.96 -0.23 -4.71
N ASP A 163 -10.43 -0.27 -3.49
CA ASP A 163 -11.14 0.23 -2.32
C ASP A 163 -11.27 1.75 -2.41
N ARG A 164 -12.51 2.20 -2.58
CA ARG A 164 -12.88 3.59 -2.71
C ARG A 164 -13.39 4.13 -1.38
N LEU A 165 -13.22 5.42 -1.16
CA LEU A 165 -13.84 6.20 -0.08
C LEU A 165 -14.48 7.45 -0.71
N ARG A 166 -15.45 7.24 -1.61
CA ARG A 166 -16.09 8.35 -2.33
C ARG A 166 -16.83 9.29 -1.38
N GLU A 167 -17.02 10.53 -1.79
CA GLU A 167 -17.70 11.56 -0.98
C GLU A 167 -19.19 11.25 -0.77
N GLN A 168 -19.81 11.85 0.25
CA GLN A 168 -21.19 11.55 0.67
C GLN A 168 -22.26 11.72 -0.44
N GLY A 169 -21.96 12.51 -1.48
CA GLY A 169 -22.86 12.70 -2.63
C GLY A 169 -22.79 11.61 -3.69
N ASP A 170 -21.79 10.72 -3.64
CA ASP A 170 -21.62 9.65 -4.61
C ASP A 170 -22.59 8.49 -4.32
N PRO A 171 -23.28 7.92 -5.33
CA PRO A 171 -24.23 6.82 -5.14
C PRO A 171 -23.61 5.56 -4.52
N HIS A 172 -22.29 5.43 -4.51
CA HIS A 172 -21.58 4.29 -3.95
C HIS A 172 -20.89 4.59 -2.60
N HIS A 173 -21.05 5.80 -2.04
CA HIS A 173 -20.48 6.18 -0.74
C HIS A 173 -20.81 5.18 0.36
N ASP A 174 -22.09 4.81 0.49
CA ASP A 174 -22.53 3.88 1.54
C ASP A 174 -21.92 2.49 1.33
N SER A 175 -21.81 2.01 0.09
CA SER A 175 -21.16 0.72 -0.20
C SER A 175 -19.66 0.74 0.08
N ASP A 176 -18.99 1.88 -0.11
CA ASP A 176 -17.57 2.07 0.17
C ASP A 176 -17.25 1.95 1.67
N ILE A 177 -18.00 2.69 2.51
CA ILE A 177 -17.79 2.65 3.96
C ILE A 177 -18.29 1.35 4.60
N GLN A 178 -19.19 0.62 3.93
CA GLN A 178 -19.75 -0.64 4.39
C GLN A 178 -19.17 -1.88 3.71
N ARG A 179 -18.02 -1.75 3.03
CA ARG A 179 -17.40 -2.87 2.31
C ARG A 179 -17.29 -4.12 3.18
N PRO A 180 -17.64 -5.31 2.65
CA PRO A 180 -17.59 -6.55 3.43
C PRO A 180 -16.21 -6.84 4.04
N SER A 181 -15.13 -6.58 3.30
CA SER A 181 -13.76 -6.71 3.77
C SER A 181 -13.49 -5.82 5.01
N HIS A 182 -14.00 -4.59 5.01
CA HIS A 182 -13.85 -3.67 6.15
C HIS A 182 -14.76 -4.05 7.32
N ARG A 183 -16.02 -4.37 7.05
CA ARG A 183 -17.00 -4.73 8.08
C ARG A 183 -16.60 -5.99 8.83
N HIS A 184 -16.05 -6.99 8.14
CA HIS A 184 -15.58 -8.23 8.77
C HIS A 184 -14.43 -8.00 9.75
N LEU A 185 -13.59 -6.98 9.51
CA LEU A 185 -12.54 -6.58 10.45
C LEU A 185 -13.14 -5.89 11.68
N LEU A 186 -14.08 -4.97 11.48
CA LEU A 186 -14.80 -4.30 12.58
C LEU A 186 -15.54 -5.32 13.47
N ASP A 187 -16.24 -6.29 12.88
CA ASP A 187 -16.96 -7.33 13.61
C ASP A 187 -16.01 -8.27 14.39
N ARG A 188 -14.83 -8.58 13.84
CA ARG A 188 -13.78 -9.34 14.54
C ARG A 188 -13.06 -8.53 15.62
N GLY A 189 -12.99 -7.21 15.45
CA GLY A 189 -12.40 -6.26 16.38
C GLY A 189 -13.21 -6.05 17.65
N GLN A 190 -14.51 -6.37 17.67
CA GLN A 190 -15.40 -6.20 18.83
C GLN A 190 -15.03 -7.02 20.08
N GLY A 191 -14.00 -7.89 20.00
CA GLY A 191 -13.40 -8.59 21.15
C GLY A 191 -11.98 -8.13 21.54
N CYS A 192 -11.40 -7.16 20.81
CA CYS A 192 -10.07 -6.59 21.06
C CYS A 192 -10.22 -5.12 21.54
N SER A 193 -9.25 -4.57 22.28
CA SER A 193 -9.44 -3.30 23.03
C SER A 193 -10.00 -2.15 22.17
N SER A 194 -10.94 -1.39 22.75
CA SER A 194 -11.83 -0.39 22.12
C SER A 194 -11.17 0.89 21.58
N ALA A 195 -9.90 0.86 21.17
CA ALA A 195 -9.20 2.03 20.64
C ALA A 195 -8.75 1.75 19.20
N PRO A 196 -9.55 2.10 18.17
CA PRO A 196 -9.05 2.13 16.80
C PRO A 196 -7.92 3.17 16.74
N ALA A 197 -6.71 2.72 16.42
CA ALA A 197 -5.61 3.62 16.10
C ALA A 197 -5.66 3.90 14.60
N HIS A 198 -6.06 5.09 14.17
CA HIS A 198 -5.89 5.50 12.78
C HIS A 198 -4.40 5.83 12.56
N ILE A 199 -3.70 5.02 11.76
CA ILE A 199 -2.29 5.24 11.43
C ILE A 199 -2.20 5.19 9.91
N GLY A 200 -1.79 6.30 9.28
CA GLY A 200 -1.64 6.41 7.82
C GLY A 200 -2.40 7.56 7.14
N CYS A 201 -3.20 8.36 7.85
CA CYS A 201 -3.59 9.66 7.33
C CYS A 201 -2.39 10.59 7.43
N ASP A 202 -1.93 11.13 6.31
CA ASP A 202 -1.45 12.50 6.33
C ASP A 202 -2.49 13.32 7.09
N LEU A 203 -2.04 13.97 8.17
CA LEU A 203 -2.81 14.88 9.03
C LEU A 203 -4.30 15.06 8.65
N CYS A 204 -5.21 14.38 9.36
CA CYS A 204 -6.56 14.92 9.52
C CYS A 204 -6.51 16.18 10.40
N ASP A 205 -5.96 17.28 9.87
CA ASP A 205 -6.05 18.62 10.46
C ASP A 205 -7.22 19.42 9.84
N GLY A 206 -8.25 18.72 9.38
CA GLY A 206 -9.53 19.32 8.96
C GLY A 206 -9.48 20.23 7.73
N CYS A 207 -8.36 20.31 7.00
CA CYS A 207 -8.19 21.31 5.95
C CYS A 207 -7.84 20.80 4.54
N ARG A 208 -7.53 19.50 4.30
CA ARG A 208 -7.43 18.92 2.93
C ARG A 208 -7.81 17.42 2.93
N PRO A 209 -8.61 16.91 1.97
CA PRO A 209 -9.17 15.55 2.03
C PRO A 209 -8.37 14.47 1.26
N GLU A 210 -7.08 14.67 0.99
CA GLU A 210 -6.43 13.90 -0.09
C GLU A 210 -5.91 12.50 0.27
N CYS A 211 -5.76 12.07 1.52
CA CYS A 211 -5.20 10.74 1.84
C CYS A 211 -5.74 10.18 3.17
N CYS A 212 -6.86 9.44 3.13
CA CYS A 212 -7.35 8.67 4.28
C CYS A 212 -6.96 7.19 4.12
N GLN A 213 -5.78 6.79 4.61
CA GLN A 213 -5.46 5.37 4.81
C GLN A 213 -5.44 5.05 6.30
N GLY A 214 -6.12 3.98 6.71
CA GLY A 214 -6.26 3.61 8.12
C GLY A 214 -5.78 2.19 8.40
N VAL A 215 -4.79 2.05 9.27
CA VAL A 215 -4.33 0.73 9.77
C VAL A 215 -4.97 0.42 11.13
N GLU A 216 -5.83 -0.61 11.24
CA GLU A 216 -6.44 -0.99 12.53
C GLU A 216 -5.56 -1.99 13.31
N HIS A 217 -4.85 -1.49 14.34
CA HIS A 217 -4.02 -2.34 15.23
C HIS A 217 -4.78 -2.80 16.49
N TYR A 218 -4.79 -4.12 16.73
CA TYR A 218 -5.46 -4.75 17.88
C TYR A 218 -4.45 -5.40 18.84
N PRO A 219 -3.87 -4.66 19.80
CA PRO A 219 -2.87 -5.21 20.72
C PRO A 219 -3.50 -6.13 21.78
N ARG A 220 -2.79 -7.20 22.17
CA ARG A 220 -3.00 -7.81 23.50
C ARG A 220 -2.37 -6.88 24.54
N THR A 221 -3.20 -6.30 25.41
CA THR A 221 -2.87 -5.46 26.59
C THR A 221 -1.37 -5.14 26.80
N GLY A 222 -0.99 -3.87 26.61
CA GLY A 222 0.28 -3.31 27.12
C GLY A 222 1.35 -2.88 26.11
N ALA A 223 1.13 -2.99 24.80
CA ALA A 223 2.09 -2.50 23.80
C ALA A 223 1.82 -1.04 23.41
N ALA A 224 2.85 -0.18 23.46
CA ALA A 224 2.78 1.21 23.01
C ALA A 224 2.97 1.28 21.48
N ASN A 225 2.01 1.87 20.77
CA ASN A 225 2.17 2.19 19.34
C ASN A 225 3.18 3.34 19.18
N ARG A 226 4.24 3.12 18.39
CA ARG A 226 5.15 4.18 17.93
C ARG A 226 4.91 4.43 16.44
N THR A 227 4.35 5.59 16.12
CA THR A 227 4.28 6.10 14.74
C THR A 227 5.56 6.89 14.48
N VAL A 228 6.29 6.55 13.42
CA VAL A 228 7.44 7.35 12.95
C VAL A 228 7.01 8.00 11.64
N ASN A 229 6.60 9.26 11.71
CA ASN A 229 6.37 10.07 10.51
C ASN A 229 7.72 10.56 10.00
N PHE A 230 8.10 10.17 8.79
CA PHE A 230 9.20 10.80 8.08
C PHE A 230 8.66 12.07 7.40
N PRO A 231 9.30 13.24 7.58
CA PRO A 231 8.91 14.41 6.82
C PRO A 231 9.14 14.18 5.32
N PRO A 232 8.33 14.77 4.43
CA PRO A 232 8.57 14.72 3.00
C PRO A 232 9.97 15.27 2.72
N GLN A 233 10.84 14.44 2.13
CA GLN A 233 12.12 14.91 1.62
C GLN A 233 11.88 15.39 0.18
N PHE A 234 11.68 16.71 0.08
CA PHE A 234 11.68 17.62 -1.08
C PHE A 234 11.52 17.04 -2.50
#